data_AF-A0A519E7V2-F1
#
_entry.id   AF-A0A519E7V2-F1
#
_cell.length_a   1.000
_cell.length_b   1.000
_cell.length_c   1.000
_cell.angle_alpha   90.00
_cell.angle_beta   90.00
_cell.angle_gamma   90.00
#
_symmetry.space_group_name_H-M   'P 1'
#
loop_
_entity.id
_entity.type
_entity.pdbx_description
1 polymer ?
#
loop_
_entity_poly.entity_id
_entity_poly.type
_entity_poly.pdbx_seq_one_letter_code
_entity_poly.pdbx_strand_id
1 'polypeptide(L)'
;MAAIQFSELELFNLTLLLGMRDSIARDIAMACSQFGLREEDARYLGSLTTTQILATVANVGTQALFIPRADLFSVMRAPLPLAAPLVAVRPAAAVHPRAIAGTGAIAANGHR
;
A
#
# COMPACT_ATOMS: atom_id res chain seq x y z
N MET A 1 5.53 -22.31 -22.27
CA MET A 1 5.38 -21.68 -20.93
C MET A 1 4.81 -20.30 -21.15
N ALA A 2 3.57 -20.06 -20.72
CA ALA A 2 3.02 -18.71 -20.71
C ALA A 2 3.79 -17.90 -19.66
N ALA A 3 4.41 -16.79 -20.09
CA ALA A 3 5.00 -15.86 -19.14
C ALA A 3 3.85 -15.27 -18.31
N ILE A 4 3.91 -15.42 -16.99
CA ILE A 4 2.99 -14.70 -16.10
C ILE A 4 3.35 -13.22 -16.25
N GLN A 5 2.50 -12.47 -16.95
CA GLN A 5 2.64 -11.03 -17.08
C GLN A 5 1.88 -10.38 -15.94
N PHE A 6 2.62 -9.93 -14.93
CA PHE A 6 2.07 -9.08 -13.89
C PHE A 6 1.93 -7.65 -14.42
N SER A 7 0.83 -7.00 -14.06
CA SER A 7 0.71 -5.55 -14.17
C SER A 7 1.72 -4.85 -13.27
N GLU A 8 1.96 -3.55 -13.51
CA GLU A 8 2.85 -2.74 -12.66
C GLU A 8 2.42 -2.79 -11.19
N LEU A 9 1.11 -2.70 -10.91
CA LEU A 9 0.57 -2.75 -9.55
C LEU A 9 0.79 -4.11 -8.88
N GLU A 10 0.64 -5.20 -9.63
CA GLU A 10 0.96 -6.53 -9.11
C GLU A 10 2.46 -6.67 -8.80
N LEU A 11 3.34 -6.16 -9.66
CA LEU A 11 4.78 -6.13 -9.39
C LEU A 11 5.10 -5.31 -8.13
N PHE A 12 4.50 -4.12 -7.97
CA PHE A 12 4.68 -3.31 -6.75
C PHE A 12 4.20 -4.03 -5.49
N ASN A 13 3.01 -4.64 -5.53
CA ASN A 13 2.47 -5.42 -4.42
C ASN A 13 3.40 -6.59 -4.06
N LEU A 14 3.88 -7.31 -5.07
CA LEU A 14 4.77 -8.45 -4.89
C LEU A 14 6.11 -8.02 -4.28
N THR A 15 6.74 -6.98 -4.82
CA THR A 15 8.02 -6.46 -4.33
C THR A 15 7.90 -6.05 -2.86
N LEU A 16 6.85 -5.34 -2.48
CA LEU A 16 6.65 -4.91 -1.10
C LEU A 16 6.37 -6.08 -0.16
N LEU A 17 5.47 -7.01 -0.51
CA LEU A 17 5.17 -8.17 0.33
C LEU A 17 6.40 -9.07 0.54
N LEU A 18 7.18 -9.31 -0.50
CA LEU A 18 8.42 -10.09 -0.39
C LEU A 18 9.47 -9.35 0.45
N GLY A 19 9.63 -8.04 0.25
CA GLY A 19 10.55 -7.23 1.06
C GLY A 19 10.18 -7.21 2.54
N MET A 20 8.89 -7.11 2.87
CA MET A 20 8.38 -7.21 4.24
C MET A 20 8.69 -8.59 4.83
N ARG A 21 8.38 -9.68 4.11
CA ARG A 21 8.65 -11.04 4.56
C ARG A 21 10.15 -11.27 4.83
N ASP A 22 11.02 -10.78 3.95
CA ASP A 22 12.47 -10.91 4.11
C ASP A 22 12.98 -10.10 5.31
N SER A 23 12.37 -8.94 5.59
CA SER A 23 12.68 -8.16 6.79
C SER A 23 12.21 -8.88 8.06
N ILE A 24 11.01 -9.47 8.05
CA ILE A 24 10.47 -10.28 9.16
C ILE A 24 11.39 -11.47 9.45
N ALA A 25 11.89 -12.15 8.42
CA ALA A 25 12.82 -13.27 8.56
C ALA A 25 14.16 -12.87 9.20
N ARG A 26 14.58 -11.60 9.07
CA ARG A 26 15.79 -11.06 9.70
C ARG A 26 15.53 -10.62 11.14
N ASP A 27 14.49 -9.83 11.37
CA ASP A 27 14.09 -9.31 12.68
C ASP A 27 12.62 -8.88 12.66
N ILE A 28 11.78 -9.65 13.33
CA ILE A 28 10.34 -9.39 13.37
C ILE A 28 9.99 -8.09 14.12
N ALA A 29 10.72 -7.75 15.19
CA ALA A 29 10.43 -6.56 15.99
C ALA A 29 10.79 -5.29 15.19
N MET A 30 11.93 -5.30 14.53
CA MET A 30 12.33 -4.22 13.64
C MET A 30 11.37 -4.09 12.46
N ALA A 31 10.96 -5.19 11.82
CA ALA A 31 10.01 -5.18 10.72
C ALA A 31 8.65 -4.62 11.14
N CYS A 32 8.11 -5.04 12.30
CA CYS A 32 6.87 -4.49 12.84
C CYS A 32 6.95 -2.97 13.03
N SER A 33 8.06 -2.46 13.57
CA SER A 33 8.28 -1.02 13.73
C SER A 33 8.37 -0.29 12.39
N GLN A 34 9.11 -0.83 11.42
CA GLN A 34 9.30 -0.21 10.11
C GLN A 34 8.03 -0.16 9.26
N PHE A 35 7.23 -1.23 9.30
CA PHE A 35 6.04 -1.38 8.45
C PHE A 35 4.72 -1.11 9.20
N GLY A 36 4.76 -0.80 10.49
CA GLY A 36 3.57 -0.57 11.31
C GLY A 36 2.68 -1.81 11.46
N LEU A 37 3.28 -3.00 11.47
CA LEU A 37 2.53 -4.27 11.55
C LEU A 37 2.24 -4.65 13.01
N ARG A 38 1.09 -5.27 13.23
CA ARG A 38 0.87 -6.04 14.46
C ARG A 38 1.68 -7.32 14.37
N GLU A 39 2.18 -7.79 15.51
CA GLU A 39 3.07 -8.96 15.52
C GLU A 39 2.39 -10.23 14.95
N GLU A 40 1.08 -10.40 15.16
CA GLU A 40 0.32 -11.52 14.58
C GLU A 40 0.30 -11.48 13.04
N ASP A 41 0.11 -10.29 12.46
CA ASP A 41 0.08 -10.09 11.01
C ASP A 41 1.47 -10.31 10.41
N ALA A 42 2.52 -9.85 11.10
CA ALA A 42 3.91 -10.10 10.70
C ALA A 42 4.26 -11.60 10.75
N ARG A 43 3.84 -12.32 11.80
CA ARG A 43 4.03 -13.79 11.88
C ARG A 43 3.30 -14.51 10.75
N TYR A 44 2.06 -14.10 10.45
CA TYR A 44 1.31 -14.66 9.34
C TYR A 44 2.03 -14.43 8.01
N LEU A 45 2.41 -13.19 7.69
CA LEU A 45 3.13 -12.87 6.46
C LEU A 45 4.47 -13.62 6.37
N GLY A 46 5.20 -13.73 7.49
CA GLY A 46 6.44 -14.50 7.62
C GLY A 46 6.26 -15.99 7.33
N SER A 47 5.09 -16.56 7.60
CA SER A 47 4.78 -17.98 7.35
C SER A 47 4.49 -18.29 5.88
N LEU A 48 4.22 -17.28 5.05
CA LEU A 48 3.81 -17.49 3.66
C LEU A 48 5.00 -17.82 2.74
N THR A 49 4.85 -18.87 1.94
CA THR A 49 5.79 -19.20 0.86
C THR A 49 5.75 -18.15 -0.24
N THR A 50 6.81 -18.06 -1.05
CA THR A 50 6.87 -17.13 -2.19
C THR A 50 5.73 -17.39 -3.17
N THR A 51 5.41 -18.67 -3.41
CA THR A 51 4.30 -19.09 -4.26
C THR A 51 2.95 -18.65 -3.72
N GLN A 52 2.74 -18.70 -2.41
CA GLN A 52 1.50 -18.21 -1.80
C GLN A 52 1.37 -16.68 -1.95
N ILE A 53 2.45 -15.93 -1.75
CA ILE A 53 2.45 -14.46 -1.96
C ILE A 53 2.17 -14.14 -3.44
N LEU A 54 2.83 -14.83 -4.36
CA LEU A 54 2.60 -14.68 -5.80
C LEU A 54 1.13 -14.96 -6.17
N ALA A 55 0.56 -16.04 -5.63
CA ALA A 55 -0.83 -16.38 -5.86
C ALA A 55 -1.77 -15.31 -5.30
N THR A 56 -1.53 -14.80 -4.09
CA THR A 56 -2.32 -13.70 -3.51
C THR A 56 -2.29 -12.47 -4.42
N VAL A 57 -1.11 -12.04 -4.87
CA VAL A 57 -0.97 -10.87 -5.75
C VAL A 57 -1.71 -11.06 -7.06
N ALA A 58 -1.55 -12.22 -7.71
CA ALA A 58 -2.24 -12.53 -8.96
C ALA A 58 -3.77 -12.52 -8.82
N ASN A 59 -4.29 -12.91 -7.65
CA ASN A 59 -5.74 -12.90 -7.38
C ASN A 59 -6.28 -11.53 -6.96
N VAL A 60 -5.45 -10.67 -6.37
CA VAL A 60 -5.79 -9.26 -6.12
C VAL A 60 -5.92 -8.49 -7.44
N GLY A 61 -5.10 -8.85 -8.44
CA GLY A 61 -5.09 -8.21 -9.74
C GLY A 61 -4.60 -6.76 -9.67
N THR A 62 -5.17 -5.88 -10.48
CA THR A 62 -4.70 -4.50 -10.69
C THR A 62 -5.07 -3.53 -9.56
N GLN A 63 -5.20 -4.01 -8.32
CA GLN A 63 -5.46 -3.16 -7.16
C GLN A 63 -4.18 -2.97 -6.34
N ALA A 64 -3.90 -1.72 -5.96
CA ALA A 64 -2.80 -1.43 -5.05
C ALA A 64 -3.13 -1.89 -3.63
N LEU A 65 -2.32 -2.77 -3.06
CA LEU A 65 -2.42 -3.15 -1.64
C LEU A 65 -1.81 -2.10 -0.72
N PHE A 66 -0.88 -1.32 -1.24
CA PHE A 66 -0.16 -0.29 -0.50
C PHE A 66 -0.48 1.07 -1.10
N ILE A 67 -1.13 1.92 -0.31
CA ILE A 67 -1.50 3.26 -0.73
C ILE A 67 -0.41 4.24 -0.28
N PRO A 68 -0.04 5.23 -1.12
CA PRO A 68 0.86 6.28 -0.72
C PRO A 68 0.42 6.98 0.57
N ARG A 69 1.40 7.39 1.37
CA ARG A 69 1.15 8.22 2.56
C ARG A 69 0.54 9.58 2.18
N ALA A 70 -0.36 10.08 3.03
CA ALA A 70 -1.13 11.31 2.84
C ALA A 70 -0.27 12.56 2.60
N ASP A 71 0.91 12.58 3.18
CA ASP A 71 1.86 13.69 3.11
C ASP A 71 3.03 13.43 2.14
N LEU A 72 2.93 12.43 1.24
CA LEU A 72 4.00 12.04 0.31
C LEU A 72 4.59 13.25 -0.43
N PHE A 73 3.72 14.07 -1.04
CA PHE A 73 4.17 15.23 -1.81
C PHE A 73 4.78 16.33 -0.93
N SER A 74 4.38 16.43 0.34
CA SER A 74 5.01 17.34 1.30
C SER A 74 6.42 16.89 1.64
N VAL A 75 6.64 15.58 1.79
CA VAL A 75 7.98 15.00 1.99
C VAL A 75 8.87 15.22 0.76
N MET A 76 8.35 14.94 -0.44
CA MET A 76 9.11 15.10 -1.69
C MET A 76 9.47 16.55 -2.03
N ARG A 77 8.70 17.52 -1.53
CA ARG A 77 8.96 18.96 -1.75
C ARG A 77 9.82 19.59 -0.65
N ALA A 78 10.07 18.88 0.46
CA ALA A 78 10.89 19.40 1.54
C ALA A 78 12.38 19.43 1.14
N PRO A 79 13.19 20.33 1.73
CA PRO A 79 14.65 20.22 1.66
C PRO A 79 15.10 18.83 2.11
N LEU A 80 16.02 18.20 1.37
CA LEU A 80 16.47 16.82 1.62
C LEU A 80 16.82 16.54 3.09
N PRO A 81 17.53 17.42 3.83
CA PRO A 81 17.83 17.18 5.25
C PRO A 81 16.60 17.05 6.15
N LEU A 82 15.44 17.55 5.72
CA LEU A 82 14.19 17.53 6.48
C LEU A 82 13.29 16.35 6.13
N ALA A 83 13.56 15.59 5.07
CA ALA A 83 12.67 14.50 4.64
C ALA A 83 12.48 13.44 5.75
N ALA A 84 13.57 12.99 6.37
CA ALA A 84 13.51 12.01 7.45
C ALA A 84 12.85 12.57 8.74
N PRO A 85 13.23 13.76 9.26
CA PRO A 85 12.53 14.38 10.38
C PRO A 85 11.02 14.56 10.15
N LEU A 86 10.61 14.96 8.95
CA LEU A 86 9.19 15.14 8.62
C LEU A 86 8.41 13.82 8.70
N VAL A 87 9.00 12.73 8.20
CA VAL A 87 8.39 11.40 8.28
C VAL A 87 8.38 10.86 9.70
N ALA A 88 9.42 11.13 10.51
CA ALA A 88 9.52 10.63 11.87
C ALA A 88 8.44 11.18 12.81
N VAL A 89 8.05 12.45 12.63
CA VAL A 89 7.03 13.11 13.48
C VAL A 89 5.61 13.03 12.93
N ARG A 90 5.44 12.48 11.72
CA ARG A 90 4.14 12.34 11.04
C ARG A 90 3.87 10.85 10.80
N PRO A 91 3.00 10.23 11.61
CA PRO A 91 2.56 8.86 11.36
C PRO A 91 2.06 8.73 9.93
N ALA A 92 2.42 7.63 9.25
CA ALA A 92 1.92 7.37 7.92
C ALA A 92 0.41 7.15 7.99
N ALA A 93 -0.35 8.00 7.30
CA ALA A 93 -1.78 7.81 7.08
C ALA A 93 -2.01 7.56 5.59
N ALA A 94 -2.91 6.65 5.23
CA ALA A 94 -3.23 6.39 3.83
C ALA A 94 -3.95 7.60 3.20
N VAL A 95 -3.64 7.91 1.93
CA VAL A 95 -4.49 8.80 1.14
C VAL A 95 -5.82 8.09 0.88
N HIS A 96 -6.92 8.60 1.42
CA HIS A 96 -8.24 8.16 0.99
C HIS A 96 -8.66 8.95 -0.26
N PRO A 97 -9.01 8.28 -1.37
CA PRO A 97 -9.56 8.97 -2.53
C PRO A 97 -10.80 9.75 -2.10
N ARG A 98 -10.79 11.06 -2.32
CA ARG A 98 -11.98 11.87 -2.11
C ARG A 98 -13.01 11.42 -3.14
N ALA A 99 -14.16 10.93 -2.69
CA ALA A 99 -15.27 10.60 -3.58
C ALA A 99 -15.57 11.84 -4.44
N ILE A 100 -15.56 11.66 -5.76
CA ILE A 100 -15.97 12.70 -6.69
C ILE A 100 -17.47 12.83 -6.49
N ALA A 101 -17.93 13.84 -5.76
CA ALA A 101 -19.35 14.10 -5.61
C ALA A 101 -19.92 14.36 -7.00
N GLY A 102 -20.73 13.42 -7.50
CA GLY A 102 -21.34 13.52 -8.81
C GLY A 102 -22.23 14.75 -8.88
N THR A 103 -21.85 15.73 -9.68
CA THR A 103 -22.71 16.82 -10.13
C THR A 103 -23.78 16.22 -11.06
N GLY A 104 -24.87 15.74 -10.46
CA GLY A 104 -25.97 15.07 -11.18
C GLY A 104 -27.33 15.43 -10.60
N ALA A 105 -27.58 16.72 -10.30
CA ALA A 105 -28.93 17.21 -10.04
C ALA A 105 -29.58 17.64 -11.36
N ILE A 106 -30.12 16.68 -12.11
CA ILE A 106 -31.08 16.97 -13.18
C ILE A 106 -32.45 17.06 -12.49
N ALA A 107 -32.89 18.28 -12.17
CA ALA A 107 -34.25 18.52 -11.71
C ALA A 107 -35.22 18.32 -12.88
N ALA A 108 -35.74 17.10 -13.03
CA ALA A 108 -36.95 16.86 -13.80
C ALA A 108 -38.14 17.20 -12.92
N ASN A 109 -38.60 18.46 -12.96
CA ASN A 109 -39.91 18.81 -12.40
C ASN A 109 -40.89 19.02 -13.56
N GLY A 110 -41.67 17.97 -13.84
CA GLY A 110 -42.79 18.02 -14.75
C GLY A 110 -43.91 17.18 -14.18
N HIS A 111 -44.82 17.78 -13.43
CA HIS A 111 -46.14 17.22 -13.17
C HIS A 111 -47.18 18.30 -12.86
N ARG A 112 -48.14 18.39 -13.80
CA ARG A 112 -49.57 18.74 -13.68
C ARG A 112 -49.97 20.18 -13.43
#